data_AF-A0A940IU07-F1
#
_entry.id   AF-A0A940IU07-F1
#
_cell.length_a   1.000
_cell.length_b   1.000
_cell.length_c   1.000
_cell.angle_alpha   90.00
_cell.angle_beta   90.00
_cell.angle_gamma   90.00
#
_symmetry.space_group_name_H-M   'P 1'
#
loop_
_entity.id
_entity.type
_entity.pdbx_description
1 polymer ?
#
loop_
_entity_poly.entity_id
_entity_poly.type
_entity_poly.pdbx_seq_one_letter_code
_entity_poly.pdbx_strand_id
1 'polypeptide(L)'
;MKHLLNFKGRILVVAISLLALSMVTLAVIAYQQLSSLTKQNVNEYSVQRLSSNADKVQSYIANIEKEVAGSAELFSVRLSEQEIIARLKILANVSEASTFIIGFENGSAYSSSKGKYNAGQYDPRGRGWYQQAKNARDIIISDLYVGATSGKVMVTIAKPFYHGQTFAGVLSADVHLNALDPFVKAATFSGAIAALYDDTGLTISSTGEVDVPGESRLSDFEQLAELERVMLATGTGLFEFELLGKSKIAYYQKVQLNQHNHWYMLVAVDTAEVYRVIDESLVQSVITTLVMIVLSTIAIYFAISFAYRPVIELKNTVSDLASGHADLTKRLQVYRTDDLGIISSDINTFIGNLQNMMLEVASVTGQLATSVNELQNINQTSNQVLDSHRSETVQVAAALDEMSATSNDVARNTAEAVDFTSQTNSQAEQSKQAVTDAIQNVTELVGKVEQSSAHVNLMGDEISNITAVLRVIGDIAEQTNLLALNAAIEAARAGEQGRGFAVVADEVRALASRTQESTSEIHNTINRLTTSSQNVIKGIEDTRNSCEEAAQQTNGVVGSLDQIVNSVADINDLNLQIATAAEQQHSVSEEVNRNMIKISDMVEHVVQNGREVNHAAEALAQANDKLTAIVHQFRLN
;
A
#
# COMPACT_ATOMS: atom_id res chain seq x y z
N MET A 1 -5.01 -17.77 34.04
CA MET A 1 -6.21 -17.42 33.25
C MET A 1 -5.95 -16.59 31.99
N LYS A 2 -5.02 -15.60 31.94
CA LYS A 2 -4.80 -14.79 30.71
C LYS A 2 -4.32 -15.58 29.47
N HIS A 3 -3.56 -16.67 29.63
CA HIS A 3 -3.16 -17.53 28.50
C HIS A 3 -4.30 -18.37 27.89
N LEU A 4 -5.42 -18.55 28.60
CA LEU A 4 -6.59 -19.29 28.11
C LEU A 4 -7.52 -18.42 27.24
N LEU A 5 -7.34 -17.10 27.24
CA LEU A 5 -8.17 -16.16 26.50
C LEU A 5 -7.70 -15.89 25.07
N ASN A 6 -6.43 -16.18 24.75
CA ASN A 6 -5.89 -16.03 23.39
C ASN A 6 -6.40 -17.16 22.48
N PHE A 7 -6.52 -16.90 21.19
CA PHE A 7 -7.10 -17.83 20.20
C PHE A 7 -6.47 -19.24 20.24
N LYS A 8 -5.13 -19.33 20.36
CA LYS A 8 -4.41 -20.61 20.61
C LYS A 8 -4.93 -21.39 21.83
N GLY A 9 -5.17 -20.69 22.94
CA GLY A 9 -5.65 -21.30 24.19
C GLY A 9 -7.07 -21.85 24.07
N ARG A 10 -7.96 -21.15 23.35
CA ARG A 10 -9.34 -21.61 23.11
C ARG A 10 -9.38 -22.90 22.29
N ILE A 11 -8.57 -23.00 21.23
CA ILE A 11 -8.48 -24.22 20.40
C ILE A 11 -7.97 -25.40 21.22
N LEU A 12 -6.92 -25.20 22.04
CA LEU A 12 -6.37 -26.24 22.91
C LEU A 12 -7.43 -26.80 23.87
N VAL A 13 -8.17 -25.92 24.54
CA VAL A 13 -9.21 -26.35 25.49
C VAL A 13 -10.31 -27.15 24.81
N VAL A 14 -10.80 -26.68 23.66
CA VAL A 14 -11.88 -27.38 22.92
C VAL A 14 -11.40 -28.76 22.44
N ALA A 15 -10.20 -28.84 21.84
CA ALA A 15 -9.66 -30.09 21.33
C ALA A 15 -9.42 -31.13 22.43
N ILE A 16 -8.82 -30.72 23.55
CA ILE A 16 -8.58 -31.61 24.70
C ILE A 16 -9.89 -32.07 25.33
N SER A 17 -10.87 -31.16 25.48
CA SER A 17 -12.17 -31.49 26.09
C SER A 17 -12.97 -32.48 25.26
N LEU A 18 -13.01 -32.30 23.93
CA LEU A 18 -13.69 -33.22 23.01
C LEU A 18 -13.02 -34.61 23.01
N LEU A 19 -11.69 -34.65 22.97
CA LEU A 19 -10.96 -35.91 22.98
C LEU A 19 -11.15 -36.66 24.30
N ALA A 20 -11.02 -35.97 25.44
CA ALA A 20 -11.25 -36.56 26.76
C ALA A 20 -12.68 -37.11 26.88
N LEU A 21 -13.69 -36.35 26.44
CA LEU A 21 -15.08 -36.81 26.43
C LEU A 21 -15.24 -38.08 25.58
N SER A 22 -14.66 -38.10 24.37
CA SER A 22 -14.74 -39.26 23.47
C SER A 22 -14.09 -40.53 24.05
N MET A 23 -12.93 -40.39 24.70
CA MET A 23 -12.22 -41.52 25.32
C MET A 23 -12.98 -42.08 26.51
N VAL A 24 -13.55 -41.22 27.36
CA VAL A 24 -14.39 -41.64 28.48
C VAL A 24 -15.64 -42.38 27.97
N THR A 25 -16.31 -41.86 26.93
CA THR A 25 -17.48 -42.56 26.36
C THR A 25 -17.12 -43.92 25.79
N LEU A 26 -15.98 -44.06 25.10
CA LEU A 26 -15.53 -45.33 24.56
C LEU A 26 -15.20 -46.35 25.66
N ALA A 27 -14.54 -45.91 26.74
CA ALA A 27 -14.19 -46.76 27.87
C ALA A 27 -15.45 -47.30 28.59
N VAL A 28 -16.48 -46.46 28.74
CA VAL A 28 -17.77 -46.87 29.33
C VAL A 28 -18.46 -47.91 28.46
N ILE A 29 -18.52 -47.70 27.13
CA ILE A 29 -19.12 -48.65 26.19
C ILE A 29 -18.38 -50.00 26.23
N ALA A 30 -17.04 -49.98 26.20
CA ALA A 30 -16.22 -51.18 26.24
C ALA A 30 -16.44 -51.98 27.53
N TYR A 31 -16.53 -51.30 28.68
CA TYR A 31 -16.82 -51.93 29.96
C TYR A 31 -18.22 -52.57 29.99
N GLN A 32 -19.23 -51.86 29.51
CA GLN A 32 -20.60 -52.39 29.43
C GLN A 32 -20.67 -53.63 28.54
N GLN A 33 -20.00 -53.61 27.39
CA GLN A 33 -19.95 -54.73 26.47
C GLN A 33 -19.24 -55.94 27.08
N LEU A 34 -18.10 -55.74 27.74
CA LEU A 34 -17.38 -56.82 28.40
C LEU A 34 -18.19 -57.43 29.55
N SER A 35 -18.78 -56.60 30.41
CA SER A 35 -19.62 -57.06 31.52
C SER A 35 -20.80 -57.90 31.01
N SER A 36 -21.50 -57.43 29.97
CA SER A 36 -22.60 -58.15 29.36
C SER A 36 -22.16 -59.50 28.77
N LEU A 37 -21.05 -59.52 28.04
CA LEU A 37 -20.52 -60.73 27.41
C LEU A 37 -20.07 -61.77 28.45
N THR A 38 -19.39 -61.34 29.51
CA THR A 38 -18.96 -62.24 30.59
C THR A 38 -20.15 -62.84 31.31
N LYS A 39 -21.18 -62.06 31.64
CA LYS A 39 -22.41 -62.58 32.28
C LYS A 39 -23.11 -63.61 31.39
N GLN A 40 -23.23 -63.33 30.10
CA GLN A 40 -23.83 -64.23 29.13
C GLN A 40 -23.04 -65.55 29.01
N ASN A 41 -21.72 -65.47 28.85
CA ASN A 41 -20.86 -66.65 28.74
C ASN A 41 -20.95 -67.56 29.97
N VAL A 42 -21.03 -66.98 31.17
CA VAL A 42 -21.16 -67.75 32.42
C VAL A 42 -22.50 -68.47 32.48
N ASN A 43 -23.58 -67.79 32.11
CA ASN A 43 -24.92 -68.38 32.05
C ASN A 43 -24.96 -69.54 31.03
N GLU A 44 -24.50 -69.30 29.80
CA GLU A 44 -24.46 -70.32 28.74
C GLU A 44 -23.59 -71.52 29.13
N TYR A 45 -22.39 -71.28 29.66
CA TYR A 45 -21.47 -72.34 30.06
C TYR A 45 -22.04 -73.18 31.21
N SER A 46 -22.65 -72.54 32.21
CA SER A 46 -23.24 -73.23 33.36
C SER A 46 -24.41 -74.11 32.94
N VAL A 47 -25.32 -73.58 32.12
CA VAL A 47 -26.48 -74.33 31.59
C VAL A 47 -26.00 -75.48 30.70
N GLN A 48 -25.00 -75.27 29.83
CA GLN A 48 -24.47 -76.32 28.97
C GLN A 48 -23.80 -77.44 29.76
N ARG A 49 -23.02 -77.11 30.80
CA ARG A 49 -22.40 -78.09 31.70
C ARG A 49 -23.42 -78.87 32.50
N LEU A 50 -24.43 -78.18 33.01
CA LEU A 50 -25.56 -78.78 33.70
C LEU A 50 -26.30 -79.78 32.78
N SER A 51 -26.81 -79.32 31.64
CA SER A 51 -27.59 -80.15 30.72
C SER A 51 -26.78 -81.34 30.21
N SER A 52 -25.52 -81.13 29.80
CA SER A 52 -24.68 -82.22 29.28
C SER A 52 -24.45 -83.33 30.30
N ASN A 53 -24.37 -83.03 31.60
CA ASN A 53 -24.17 -84.05 32.62
C ASN A 53 -25.48 -84.59 33.17
N ALA A 54 -26.55 -83.80 33.21
CA ALA A 54 -27.91 -84.27 33.45
C ALA A 54 -28.31 -85.35 32.44
N ASP A 55 -28.07 -85.12 31.14
CA ASP A 55 -28.34 -86.07 30.06
C ASP A 55 -27.52 -87.36 30.20
N LYS A 56 -26.29 -87.27 30.73
CA LYS A 56 -25.45 -88.45 31.01
C LYS A 56 -25.98 -89.26 32.19
N VAL A 57 -26.44 -88.60 33.27
CA VAL A 57 -27.09 -89.29 34.41
C VAL A 57 -28.35 -90.00 33.93
N GLN A 58 -29.19 -89.32 33.14
CA GLN A 58 -30.37 -89.92 32.53
C GLN A 58 -30.01 -91.14 31.67
N SER A 59 -29.00 -91.00 30.79
CA SER A 59 -28.56 -92.09 29.92
C SER A 59 -27.99 -93.28 30.72
N TYR A 60 -27.23 -93.01 31.77
CA TYR A 60 -26.67 -94.02 32.67
C TYR A 60 -27.78 -94.87 33.32
N ILE A 61 -28.78 -94.22 33.91
CA ILE A 61 -29.92 -94.91 34.54
C ILE A 61 -30.76 -95.65 33.49
N ALA A 62 -31.04 -95.02 32.34
CA ALA A 62 -31.82 -95.63 31.27
C ALA A 62 -31.12 -96.87 30.65
N ASN A 63 -29.79 -96.87 30.56
CA ASN A 63 -29.03 -98.04 30.10
C ASN A 63 -29.19 -99.21 31.06
N ILE A 64 -29.05 -98.97 32.37
CA ILE A 64 -29.24 -100.01 33.39
C ILE A 64 -30.70 -100.50 33.38
N GLU A 65 -31.66 -99.60 33.23
CA GLU A 65 -33.08 -99.96 33.09
C GLU A 65 -33.31 -100.88 31.89
N LYS A 66 -32.76 -100.54 30.72
CA LYS A 66 -32.85 -101.35 29.50
C LYS A 66 -32.21 -102.72 29.69
N GLU A 67 -31.07 -102.79 30.36
CA GLU A 67 -30.36 -104.04 30.66
C GLU A 67 -31.17 -104.94 31.60
N VAL A 68 -31.70 -104.41 32.70
CA VAL A 68 -32.60 -105.15 33.60
C VAL A 68 -33.83 -105.60 32.84
N ALA A 69 -34.40 -104.72 32.01
CA ALA A 69 -35.61 -104.98 31.25
C ALA A 69 -35.48 -106.15 30.27
N GLY A 70 -34.38 -106.21 29.51
CA GLY A 70 -34.09 -107.29 28.58
C GLY A 70 -33.57 -108.56 29.25
N SER A 71 -32.88 -108.42 30.38
CA SER A 71 -32.28 -109.57 31.07
C SER A 71 -33.25 -110.33 31.96
N ALA A 72 -34.32 -109.70 32.44
CA ALA A 72 -35.34 -110.36 33.25
C ALA A 72 -35.96 -111.57 32.51
N GLU A 73 -36.13 -111.47 31.19
CA GLU A 73 -36.66 -112.56 30.35
C GLU A 73 -35.75 -113.80 30.31
N LEU A 74 -34.44 -113.61 30.48
CA LEU A 74 -33.48 -114.73 30.55
C LEU A 74 -33.75 -115.64 31.76
N PHE A 75 -34.50 -115.19 32.76
CA PHE A 75 -34.84 -115.97 33.95
C PHE A 75 -36.28 -116.52 33.92
N SER A 76 -37.01 -116.32 32.82
CA SER A 76 -38.38 -116.84 32.62
C SER A 76 -38.44 -118.36 32.40
N VAL A 77 -37.29 -119.04 32.32
CA VAL A 77 -37.16 -120.51 32.31
C VAL A 77 -36.62 -121.01 33.66
N ARG A 78 -36.93 -122.26 34.01
CA ARG A 78 -36.34 -122.88 35.21
C ARG A 78 -34.87 -123.20 34.95
N LEU A 79 -34.00 -122.59 35.75
CA LEU A 79 -32.55 -122.73 35.68
C LEU A 79 -32.02 -123.40 36.95
N SER A 80 -30.90 -124.11 36.84
CA SER A 80 -30.14 -124.56 37.99
C SER A 80 -29.48 -123.38 38.72
N GLU A 81 -29.13 -123.59 39.99
CA GLU A 81 -28.44 -122.58 40.81
C GLU A 81 -27.15 -122.05 40.15
N GLN A 82 -26.36 -122.94 39.53
CA GLN A 82 -25.12 -122.56 38.85
C GLN A 82 -25.40 -121.68 37.62
N GLU A 83 -26.44 -121.98 36.84
CA GLU A 83 -26.83 -121.18 35.68
C GLU A 83 -27.34 -119.79 36.07
N ILE A 84 -28.09 -119.69 37.15
CA ILE A 84 -28.58 -118.40 37.67
C ILE A 84 -27.40 -117.51 38.06
N ILE A 85 -26.47 -118.02 38.87
CA ILE A 85 -25.29 -117.26 39.31
C ILE A 85 -24.41 -116.90 38.10
N ALA A 86 -24.20 -117.82 37.15
CA ALA A 86 -23.40 -117.56 35.95
C ALA A 86 -23.99 -116.42 35.10
N ARG A 87 -25.31 -116.44 34.86
CA ARG A 87 -25.99 -115.36 34.13
C ARG A 87 -25.90 -114.02 34.86
N LEU A 88 -26.11 -114.00 36.18
CA LEU A 88 -25.96 -112.77 36.97
C LEU A 88 -24.54 -112.20 36.91
N LYS A 89 -23.50 -113.05 36.93
CA LYS A 89 -22.10 -112.61 36.78
C LYS A 89 -21.83 -112.03 35.39
N ILE A 90 -22.39 -112.62 34.34
CA ILE A 90 -22.28 -112.06 32.98
C ILE A 90 -22.92 -110.68 32.93
N LEU A 91 -24.16 -110.56 33.43
CA LEU A 91 -24.87 -109.28 33.50
C LEU A 91 -24.07 -108.22 34.24
N ALA A 92 -23.52 -108.54 35.41
CA ALA A 92 -22.69 -107.61 36.17
C ALA A 92 -21.36 -107.24 35.49
N ASN A 93 -20.85 -108.07 34.57
CA ASN A 93 -19.62 -107.76 33.83
C ASN A 93 -19.86 -106.89 32.59
N VAL A 94 -21.08 -106.90 32.03
CA VAL A 94 -21.42 -106.13 30.81
C VAL A 94 -22.25 -104.88 31.12
N SER A 95 -22.80 -104.80 32.32
CA SER A 95 -23.63 -103.69 32.80
C SER A 95 -22.82 -102.68 33.60
N GLU A 96 -23.28 -101.44 33.60
CA GLU A 96 -22.74 -100.38 34.44
C GLU A 96 -23.36 -100.34 35.86
N ALA A 97 -24.24 -101.29 36.20
CA ALA A 97 -24.82 -101.41 37.54
C ALA A 97 -23.85 -101.97 38.59
N SER A 98 -24.07 -101.64 39.86
CA SER A 98 -23.17 -102.05 40.94
C SER A 98 -23.29 -103.54 41.30
N THR A 99 -24.51 -104.10 41.30
CA THR A 99 -24.75 -105.53 41.59
C THR A 99 -26.10 -105.94 41.02
N PHE A 100 -26.19 -107.15 40.44
CA PHE A 100 -27.47 -107.74 40.08
C PHE A 100 -27.92 -108.71 41.15
N ILE A 101 -29.18 -108.63 41.56
CA ILE A 101 -29.81 -109.54 42.51
C ILE A 101 -31.08 -110.10 41.88
N ILE A 102 -31.26 -111.42 41.97
CA ILE A 102 -32.51 -112.08 41.62
C ILE A 102 -33.14 -112.66 42.88
N GLY A 103 -34.42 -112.41 43.09
CA GLY A 103 -35.22 -113.01 44.16
C GLY A 103 -36.36 -113.83 43.57
N PHE A 104 -36.60 -115.02 44.10
CA PHE A 104 -37.71 -115.89 43.69
C PHE A 104 -38.84 -115.88 44.72
N GLU A 105 -40.06 -116.17 44.27
CA GLU A 105 -41.26 -116.19 45.13
C GLU A 105 -41.19 -117.24 46.26
N ASN A 106 -40.37 -118.29 46.05
CA ASN A 106 -40.07 -119.29 47.08
C ASN A 106 -39.13 -118.79 48.19
N GLY A 107 -38.66 -117.53 48.13
CA GLY A 107 -37.76 -116.91 49.09
C GLY A 107 -36.26 -117.10 48.79
N SER A 108 -35.89 -117.88 47.77
CA SER A 108 -34.48 -118.00 47.37
C SER A 108 -34.01 -116.75 46.64
N ALA A 109 -32.76 -116.35 46.87
CA ALA A 109 -32.15 -115.20 46.19
C ALA A 109 -30.69 -115.47 45.84
N TYR A 110 -30.24 -114.84 44.76
CA TYR A 110 -28.86 -114.94 44.27
C TYR A 110 -28.39 -113.55 43.85
N SER A 111 -27.10 -113.25 44.02
CA SER A 111 -26.49 -112.06 43.44
C SER A 111 -25.25 -112.37 42.59
N SER A 112 -24.93 -111.43 41.71
CA SER A 112 -23.71 -111.46 40.92
C SER A 112 -22.43 -111.40 41.78
N SER A 113 -22.50 -110.77 42.96
CA SER A 113 -21.34 -110.54 43.84
C SER A 113 -21.13 -111.61 44.92
N LYS A 114 -22.21 -112.13 45.51
CA LYS A 114 -22.15 -113.07 46.66
C LYS A 114 -22.64 -114.49 46.33
N GLY A 115 -23.20 -114.71 45.15
CA GLY A 115 -23.85 -115.99 44.82
C GLY A 115 -25.16 -116.17 45.57
N LYS A 116 -25.45 -117.36 46.09
CA LYS A 116 -26.69 -117.64 46.81
C LYS A 116 -26.73 -116.98 48.19
N TYR A 117 -27.83 -116.31 48.49
CA TYR A 117 -28.07 -115.78 49.83
C TYR A 117 -28.57 -116.85 50.81
N ASN A 118 -28.20 -116.70 52.08
CA ASN A 118 -28.74 -117.53 53.15
C ASN A 118 -30.18 -117.11 53.48
N ALA A 119 -31.13 -118.03 53.34
CA ALA A 119 -32.57 -117.78 53.52
C ALA A 119 -32.95 -117.27 54.93
N GLY A 120 -32.13 -117.53 55.96
CA GLY A 120 -32.36 -117.00 57.31
C GLY A 120 -31.88 -115.54 57.52
N GLN A 121 -31.04 -115.01 56.63
CA GLN A 121 -30.45 -113.67 56.74
C GLN A 121 -30.96 -112.69 55.67
N TYR A 122 -31.48 -113.21 54.55
CA TYR A 122 -31.95 -112.39 53.45
C TYR A 122 -33.16 -113.03 52.76
N ASP A 123 -34.33 -112.43 52.96
CA ASP A 123 -35.53 -112.72 52.18
C ASP A 123 -35.77 -111.58 51.17
N PRO A 124 -35.73 -111.85 49.86
CA PRO A 124 -35.97 -110.82 48.84
C PRO A 124 -37.42 -110.30 48.91
N ARG A 125 -38.39 -111.11 49.35
CA ARG A 125 -39.82 -110.75 49.34
C ARG A 125 -40.15 -109.66 50.34
N GLY A 126 -39.37 -109.51 51.41
CA GLY A 126 -39.55 -108.43 52.38
C GLY A 126 -38.98 -107.07 51.92
N ARG A 127 -38.36 -106.99 50.74
CA ARG A 127 -37.67 -105.78 50.28
C ARG A 127 -38.60 -104.87 49.48
N GLY A 128 -38.45 -103.56 49.69
CA GLY A 128 -39.25 -102.52 49.02
C GLY A 128 -39.22 -102.66 47.50
N TRP A 129 -38.04 -102.77 46.90
CA TRP A 129 -37.88 -102.95 45.44
C TRP A 129 -38.59 -104.20 44.90
N TYR A 130 -38.61 -105.30 45.68
CA TYR A 130 -39.25 -106.55 45.26
C TYR A 130 -40.77 -106.41 45.25
N GLN A 131 -41.33 -105.83 46.33
CA GLN A 131 -42.77 -105.57 46.44
C GLN A 131 -43.24 -104.53 45.42
N GLN A 132 -42.47 -103.45 45.22
CA GLN A 132 -42.77 -102.43 44.22
C GLN A 132 -42.78 -103.03 42.81
N ALA A 133 -41.77 -103.81 42.42
CA ALA A 133 -41.71 -104.45 41.11
C ALA A 133 -42.84 -105.48 40.90
N LYS A 134 -43.14 -106.28 41.94
CA LYS A 134 -44.24 -107.26 41.91
C LYS A 134 -45.61 -106.59 41.76
N ASN A 135 -45.84 -105.48 42.47
CA ASN A 135 -47.10 -104.73 42.43
C ASN A 135 -47.27 -103.95 41.13
N ALA A 136 -46.21 -103.32 40.65
CA ALA A 136 -46.21 -102.58 39.39
C ALA A 136 -46.41 -103.50 38.18
N ARG A 137 -45.99 -104.77 38.28
CA ARG A 137 -45.93 -105.74 37.16
C ARG A 137 -45.08 -105.28 35.98
N ASP A 138 -44.27 -104.25 36.18
CA ASP A 138 -43.38 -103.65 35.20
C ASP A 138 -42.06 -103.28 35.88
N ILE A 139 -41.11 -102.75 35.12
CA ILE A 139 -39.87 -102.21 35.65
C ILE A 139 -40.14 -101.00 36.56
N ILE A 140 -39.44 -100.94 37.68
CA ILE A 140 -39.49 -99.82 38.63
C ILE A 140 -38.09 -99.35 38.95
N ILE A 141 -37.98 -98.09 39.36
CA ILE A 141 -36.83 -97.55 40.06
C ILE A 141 -37.30 -97.26 41.48
N SER A 142 -36.66 -97.87 42.47
CA SER A 142 -37.03 -97.66 43.87
C SER A 142 -36.68 -96.27 44.37
N ASP A 143 -37.33 -95.83 45.44
CA ASP A 143 -36.85 -94.72 46.26
C ASP A 143 -35.45 -95.03 46.82
N LEU A 144 -34.74 -93.99 47.28
CA LEU A 144 -33.45 -94.17 47.93
C LEU A 144 -33.59 -94.95 49.23
N TYR A 145 -32.77 -95.98 49.40
CA TYR A 145 -32.74 -96.77 50.64
C TYR A 145 -31.34 -97.31 50.92
N VAL A 146 -31.11 -97.72 52.17
CA VAL A 146 -29.86 -98.39 52.56
C VAL A 146 -29.95 -99.87 52.20
N GLY A 147 -29.08 -100.31 51.28
CA GLY A 147 -29.01 -101.69 50.84
C GLY A 147 -28.72 -102.63 51.99
N ALA A 148 -29.61 -103.59 52.23
CA ALA A 148 -29.51 -104.49 53.38
C ALA A 148 -28.27 -105.39 53.40
N THR A 149 -27.58 -105.53 52.26
CA THR A 149 -26.38 -106.37 52.14
C THR A 149 -25.09 -105.61 51.86
N SER A 150 -25.19 -104.35 51.42
CA SER A 150 -24.04 -103.48 51.11
C SER A 150 -23.83 -102.42 52.19
N GLY A 151 -24.87 -102.06 52.95
CA GLY A 151 -24.85 -100.93 53.88
C GLY A 151 -24.75 -99.56 53.18
N LYS A 152 -24.82 -99.53 51.86
CA LYS A 152 -24.73 -98.30 51.05
C LYS A 152 -26.11 -97.79 50.67
N VAL A 153 -26.26 -96.47 50.63
CA VAL A 153 -27.44 -95.84 50.03
C VAL A 153 -27.43 -96.11 48.53
N MET A 154 -28.56 -96.53 48.00
CA MET A 154 -28.72 -96.95 46.61
C MET A 154 -30.14 -96.71 46.12
N VAL A 155 -30.29 -96.73 44.80
CA VAL A 155 -31.57 -97.02 44.15
C VAL A 155 -31.47 -98.37 43.46
N THR A 156 -32.59 -99.09 43.39
CA THR A 156 -32.64 -100.39 42.75
C THR A 156 -33.61 -100.32 41.58
N ILE A 157 -33.10 -100.69 40.40
CA ILE A 157 -33.93 -100.88 39.22
C ILE A 157 -34.36 -102.34 39.17
N ALA A 158 -35.65 -102.61 39.24
CA ALA A 158 -36.17 -103.96 39.42
C ALA A 158 -37.30 -104.28 38.44
N LYS A 159 -37.28 -105.48 37.85
CA LYS A 159 -38.33 -105.97 36.94
C LYS A 159 -38.78 -107.37 37.33
N PRO A 160 -40.10 -107.62 37.41
CA PRO A 160 -40.62 -108.95 37.65
C PRO A 160 -40.43 -109.85 36.43
N PHE A 161 -40.23 -111.15 36.65
CA PHE A 161 -40.23 -112.18 35.61
C PHE A 161 -41.14 -113.35 35.98
N TYR A 162 -41.61 -114.08 34.98
CA TYR A 162 -42.68 -115.06 35.10
C TYR A 162 -42.27 -116.40 34.48
N HIS A 163 -42.68 -117.51 35.09
CA HIS A 163 -42.59 -118.84 34.48
C HIS A 163 -43.96 -119.14 33.87
N GLY A 164 -44.09 -118.90 32.56
CA GLY A 164 -45.39 -118.86 31.89
C GLY A 164 -46.19 -117.63 32.37
N GLN A 165 -47.40 -117.84 32.90
CA GLN A 165 -48.24 -116.78 33.48
C GLN A 165 -48.08 -116.64 35.00
N THR A 166 -47.28 -117.49 35.65
CA THR A 166 -47.11 -117.45 37.10
C THR A 166 -45.90 -116.62 37.47
N PHE A 167 -46.07 -115.70 38.42
CA PHE A 167 -44.98 -114.87 38.95
C PHE A 167 -43.87 -115.76 39.54
N ALA A 168 -42.65 -115.63 39.01
CA ALA A 168 -41.52 -116.46 39.41
C ALA A 168 -40.57 -115.71 40.34
N GLY A 169 -40.38 -114.42 40.11
CA GLY A 169 -39.47 -113.61 40.89
C GLY A 169 -39.25 -112.22 40.31
N VAL A 170 -38.24 -111.54 40.84
CA VAL A 170 -37.81 -110.20 40.41
C VAL A 170 -36.31 -110.21 40.17
N LEU A 171 -35.88 -109.73 39.01
CA LEU A 171 -34.50 -109.38 38.73
C LEU A 171 -34.30 -107.90 39.06
N SER A 172 -33.20 -107.58 39.71
CA SER A 172 -32.88 -106.22 40.11
C SER A 172 -31.42 -105.89 39.86
N ALA A 173 -31.14 -104.61 39.63
CA ALA A 173 -29.82 -104.03 39.55
C ALA A 173 -29.71 -102.87 40.54
N ASP A 174 -28.76 -102.95 41.44
CA ASP A 174 -28.48 -101.90 42.42
C ASP A 174 -27.56 -100.85 41.80
N VAL A 175 -27.93 -99.59 41.98
CA VAL A 175 -27.12 -98.41 41.62
C VAL A 175 -26.76 -97.70 42.90
N HIS A 176 -25.50 -97.83 43.33
CA HIS A 176 -25.01 -97.09 44.48
C HIS A 176 -24.90 -95.60 44.14
N LEU A 177 -25.19 -94.71 45.11
CA LEU A 177 -25.08 -93.26 44.94
C LEU A 177 -23.68 -92.82 44.45
N ASN A 178 -22.62 -93.47 44.93
CA ASN A 178 -21.25 -93.13 44.55
C ASN A 178 -20.93 -93.42 43.06
N ALA A 179 -21.75 -94.21 42.36
CA ALA A 179 -21.64 -94.39 40.92
C ALA A 179 -22.03 -93.12 40.15
N LEU A 180 -22.77 -92.20 40.79
CA LEU A 180 -23.21 -90.94 40.20
C LEU A 180 -22.21 -89.78 40.41
N ASP A 181 -21.29 -89.93 41.36
CA ASP A 181 -20.26 -88.92 41.66
C ASP A 181 -19.45 -88.44 40.44
N PRO A 182 -19.04 -89.31 39.49
CA PRO A 182 -18.30 -88.85 38.31
C PRO A 182 -19.10 -87.86 37.45
N PHE A 183 -20.42 -88.03 37.34
CA PHE A 183 -21.27 -87.13 36.56
C PHE A 183 -21.44 -85.78 37.25
N VAL A 184 -21.63 -85.78 38.57
CA VAL A 184 -21.73 -84.56 39.37
C VAL A 184 -20.40 -83.80 39.35
N LYS A 185 -19.27 -84.47 39.57
CA LYS A 185 -17.93 -83.86 39.46
C LYS A 185 -17.66 -83.30 38.06
N ALA A 186 -18.07 -83.99 37.00
CA ALA A 186 -17.89 -83.53 35.61
C ALA A 186 -18.76 -82.31 35.22
N ALA A 187 -19.77 -81.97 36.03
CA ALA A 187 -20.56 -80.75 35.87
C ALA A 187 -19.94 -79.52 36.52
N THR A 188 -18.95 -79.70 37.39
CA THR A 188 -18.22 -78.60 38.04
C THR A 188 -17.18 -77.96 37.11
N PHE A 189 -16.78 -76.74 37.45
CA PHE A 189 -15.69 -75.97 36.86
C PHE A 189 -15.20 -74.94 37.90
N SER A 190 -14.17 -74.14 37.60
CA SER A 190 -13.64 -73.16 38.57
C SER A 190 -14.75 -72.25 39.10
N GLY A 191 -14.88 -72.15 40.43
CA GLY A 191 -15.91 -71.37 41.10
C GLY A 191 -17.31 -71.99 41.08
N ALA A 192 -17.49 -73.21 40.56
CA ALA A 192 -18.78 -73.89 40.48
C ALA A 192 -18.83 -75.16 41.35
N ILE A 193 -19.93 -75.34 42.06
CA ILE A 193 -20.29 -76.59 42.73
C ILE A 193 -21.44 -77.25 41.97
N ALA A 194 -21.53 -78.58 42.02
CA ALA A 194 -22.62 -79.31 41.40
C ALA A 194 -23.21 -80.31 42.39
N ALA A 195 -24.49 -80.59 42.25
CA ALA A 195 -25.21 -81.54 43.06
C ALA A 195 -26.33 -82.22 42.27
N LEU A 196 -26.74 -83.38 42.76
CA LEU A 196 -27.85 -84.17 42.26
C LEU A 196 -28.76 -84.47 43.44
N TYR A 197 -30.05 -84.22 43.30
CA TYR A 197 -31.07 -84.36 44.33
C TYR A 197 -32.21 -85.25 43.86
N ASP A 198 -32.88 -85.93 44.78
CA ASP A 198 -34.12 -86.62 44.47
C ASP A 198 -35.31 -85.65 44.34
N ASP A 199 -36.50 -86.18 44.08
CA ASP A 199 -37.75 -85.41 43.95
C ASP A 199 -38.26 -84.83 45.27
N THR A 200 -37.58 -85.11 46.39
CA THR A 200 -37.85 -84.55 47.72
C THR A 200 -36.75 -83.62 48.22
N GLY A 201 -35.75 -83.31 47.38
CA GLY A 201 -34.63 -82.45 47.73
C GLY A 201 -33.51 -83.13 48.51
N LEU A 202 -33.54 -84.45 48.68
CA LEU A 202 -32.47 -85.22 49.35
C LEU A 202 -31.25 -85.33 48.44
N THR A 203 -30.07 -85.07 48.98
CA THR A 203 -28.81 -85.13 48.23
C THR A 203 -28.47 -86.56 47.82
N ILE A 204 -28.33 -86.78 46.52
CA ILE A 204 -27.86 -88.03 45.92
C ILE A 204 -26.34 -88.02 45.76
N SER A 205 -25.80 -86.90 45.29
CA SER A 205 -24.35 -86.67 45.18
C SER A 205 -24.10 -85.16 45.11
N SER A 206 -23.02 -84.67 45.72
CA SER A 206 -22.69 -83.24 45.70
C SER A 206 -21.18 -83.03 45.76
N THR A 207 -20.72 -81.93 45.16
CA THR A 207 -19.40 -81.35 45.38
C THR A 207 -19.46 -80.10 46.25
N GLY A 208 -20.64 -79.78 46.80
CA GLY A 208 -20.88 -78.66 47.69
C GLY A 208 -20.30 -78.89 49.08
N GLU A 209 -20.16 -77.80 49.83
CA GLU A 209 -19.55 -77.80 51.18
C GLU A 209 -20.56 -78.21 52.27
N VAL A 210 -21.85 -78.11 51.97
CA VAL A 210 -22.94 -78.27 52.95
C VAL A 210 -23.76 -79.55 52.73
N ASP A 211 -23.76 -80.11 51.52
CA ASP A 211 -24.58 -81.27 51.19
C ASP A 211 -23.82 -82.58 51.48
N VAL A 212 -24.48 -83.49 52.22
CA VAL A 212 -23.99 -84.83 52.54
C VAL A 212 -24.88 -85.87 51.82
N PRO A 213 -24.33 -86.63 50.85
CA PRO A 213 -25.09 -87.63 50.10
C PRO A 213 -25.81 -88.65 50.99
N GLY A 214 -27.13 -88.76 50.83
CA GLY A 214 -28.01 -89.66 51.56
C GLY A 214 -28.45 -89.17 52.95
N GLU A 215 -27.97 -88.01 53.41
CA GLU A 215 -28.27 -87.48 54.74
C GLU A 215 -28.93 -86.10 54.70
N SER A 216 -28.38 -85.16 53.92
CA SER A 216 -28.88 -83.78 53.89
C SER A 216 -29.95 -83.57 52.81
N ARG A 217 -30.92 -82.71 53.11
CA ARG A 217 -31.81 -82.07 52.13
C ARG A 217 -31.40 -80.63 51.91
N LEU A 218 -31.69 -80.07 50.74
CA LEU A 218 -31.48 -78.63 50.48
C LEU A 218 -32.12 -77.76 51.56
N SER A 219 -33.36 -78.07 51.95
CA SER A 219 -34.15 -77.38 52.97
C SER A 219 -33.63 -77.51 54.40
N ASP A 220 -32.64 -78.36 54.66
CA ASP A 220 -31.94 -78.38 55.95
C ASP A 220 -31.13 -77.08 56.17
N PHE A 221 -30.83 -76.35 55.09
CA PHE A 221 -30.19 -75.04 55.12
C PHE A 221 -31.21 -73.94 54.82
N GLU A 222 -31.42 -73.03 55.77
CA GLU A 222 -32.43 -71.95 55.66
C GLU A 222 -32.26 -71.13 54.38
N GLN A 223 -31.02 -70.86 53.96
CA GLN A 223 -30.73 -70.10 52.74
C GLN A 223 -31.08 -70.84 51.44
N LEU A 224 -31.21 -72.16 51.48
CA LEU A 224 -31.48 -73.01 50.32
C LEU A 224 -32.94 -73.50 50.26
N ALA A 225 -33.73 -73.24 51.30
CA ALA A 225 -35.13 -73.65 51.35
C ALA A 225 -35.98 -73.06 50.21
N GLU A 226 -35.73 -71.81 49.81
CA GLU A 226 -36.42 -71.20 48.67
C GLU A 226 -35.95 -71.79 47.34
N LEU A 227 -34.64 -72.04 47.21
CA LEU A 227 -34.06 -72.69 46.04
C LEU A 227 -34.67 -74.08 45.81
N GLU A 228 -34.81 -74.90 46.86
CA GLU A 228 -35.46 -76.20 46.77
C GLU A 228 -36.91 -76.06 46.29
N ARG A 229 -37.69 -75.15 46.91
CA ARG A 229 -39.10 -74.95 46.56
C ARG A 229 -39.27 -74.55 45.09
N VAL A 230 -38.46 -73.60 44.63
CA VAL A 230 -38.51 -73.11 43.25
C VAL A 230 -38.04 -74.20 42.28
N MET A 231 -36.93 -74.87 42.59
CA MET A 231 -36.37 -75.96 41.77
C MET A 231 -37.39 -77.08 41.56
N LEU A 232 -38.00 -77.57 42.65
CA LEU A 232 -39.00 -78.64 42.59
C LEU A 232 -40.24 -78.21 41.80
N ALA A 233 -40.65 -76.93 41.89
CA ALA A 233 -41.83 -76.41 41.21
C ALA A 233 -41.63 -76.16 39.70
N THR A 234 -40.47 -75.64 39.29
CA THR A 234 -40.25 -75.18 37.90
C THR A 234 -39.58 -76.24 37.02
N GLY A 235 -38.85 -77.19 37.58
CA GLY A 235 -38.14 -78.21 36.81
C GLY A 235 -36.79 -77.72 36.27
N THR A 236 -36.76 -76.57 35.60
CA THR A 236 -35.56 -75.96 35.05
C THR A 236 -35.53 -74.46 35.32
N GLY A 237 -34.34 -73.91 35.56
CA GLY A 237 -34.21 -72.48 35.75
C GLY A 237 -32.90 -72.05 36.37
N LEU A 238 -32.86 -70.77 36.71
CA LEU A 238 -31.80 -70.17 37.51
C LEU A 238 -32.38 -69.54 38.76
N PHE A 239 -31.59 -69.47 39.81
CA PHE A 239 -31.98 -68.85 41.07
C PHE A 239 -30.75 -68.26 41.75
N GLU A 240 -30.85 -66.99 42.15
CA GLU A 240 -29.79 -66.31 42.89
C GLU A 240 -30.02 -66.50 44.40
N PHE A 241 -28.97 -66.86 45.11
CA PHE A 241 -29.02 -67.11 46.54
C PHE A 241 -27.70 -66.73 47.20
N GLU A 242 -27.70 -66.69 48.53
CA GLU A 242 -26.49 -66.46 49.30
C GLU A 242 -26.24 -67.67 50.20
N LEU A 243 -25.02 -68.21 50.16
CA LEU A 243 -24.62 -69.33 51.00
C LEU A 243 -23.25 -69.03 51.60
N LEU A 244 -23.13 -69.14 52.92
CA LEU A 244 -21.90 -68.85 53.67
C LEU A 244 -21.30 -67.45 53.38
N GLY A 245 -22.16 -66.44 53.21
CA GLY A 245 -21.75 -65.06 52.92
C GLY A 245 -21.33 -64.80 51.47
N LYS A 246 -21.56 -65.75 50.56
CA LYS A 246 -21.20 -65.66 49.14
C LYS A 246 -22.44 -65.70 48.27
N SER A 247 -22.61 -64.68 47.43
CA SER A 247 -23.68 -64.65 46.42
C SER A 247 -23.38 -65.64 45.29
N LYS A 248 -24.33 -66.54 45.05
CA LYS A 248 -24.24 -67.62 44.08
C LYS A 248 -25.44 -67.60 43.14
N ILE A 249 -25.23 -68.09 41.93
CA ILE A 249 -26.31 -68.36 40.98
C ILE A 249 -26.39 -69.87 40.78
N ALA A 250 -27.50 -70.48 41.20
CA ALA A 250 -27.82 -71.87 40.92
C ALA A 250 -28.50 -71.99 39.57
N TYR A 251 -28.01 -72.87 38.73
CA TYR A 251 -28.65 -73.38 37.53
C TYR A 251 -29.11 -74.79 37.83
N TYR A 252 -30.39 -75.11 37.60
CA TYR A 252 -30.92 -76.43 37.91
C TYR A 252 -31.78 -76.97 36.77
N GLN A 253 -31.82 -78.29 36.68
CA GLN A 253 -32.55 -79.01 35.65
C GLN A 253 -33.05 -80.35 36.17
N LYS A 254 -34.32 -80.62 35.87
CA LYS A 254 -34.99 -81.90 36.07
C LYS A 254 -34.39 -82.95 35.14
N VAL A 255 -33.89 -84.03 35.73
CA VAL A 255 -33.37 -85.23 35.08
C VAL A 255 -34.47 -86.28 35.09
N GLN A 256 -35.07 -86.55 33.94
CA GLN A 256 -36.15 -87.53 33.84
C GLN A 256 -35.56 -88.95 33.77
N LEU A 257 -35.81 -89.80 34.78
CA LEU A 257 -35.26 -91.16 34.80
C LEU A 257 -36.15 -92.13 34.00
N ASN A 258 -37.44 -92.13 34.29
CA ASN A 258 -38.48 -92.89 33.59
C ASN A 258 -39.79 -92.06 33.57
N GLN A 259 -40.96 -92.64 33.31
CA GLN A 259 -42.23 -91.87 33.28
C GLN A 259 -42.67 -91.29 34.64
N HIS A 260 -42.20 -91.85 35.75
CA HIS A 260 -42.69 -91.53 37.10
C HIS A 260 -41.60 -90.95 38.02
N ASN A 261 -40.34 -91.34 37.83
CA ASN A 261 -39.20 -90.94 38.64
C ASN A 261 -38.36 -89.87 37.93
N HIS A 262 -37.96 -88.87 38.69
CA HIS A 262 -37.09 -87.81 38.23
C HIS A 262 -36.20 -87.33 39.37
N TRP A 263 -35.04 -86.82 39.01
CA TRP A 263 -34.09 -86.17 39.90
C TRP A 263 -33.87 -84.74 39.46
N TYR A 264 -33.10 -83.98 40.23
CA TYR A 264 -32.72 -82.62 39.91
C TYR A 264 -31.21 -82.49 39.96
N MET A 265 -30.61 -82.09 38.85
CA MET A 265 -29.22 -81.70 38.84
C MET A 265 -29.13 -80.19 39.01
N LEU A 266 -28.12 -79.74 39.76
CA LEU A 266 -27.88 -78.34 40.06
C LEU A 266 -26.40 -78.05 39.88
N VAL A 267 -26.08 -76.88 39.33
CA VAL A 267 -24.74 -76.29 39.28
C VAL A 267 -24.85 -74.86 39.83
N ALA A 268 -24.14 -74.56 40.91
CA ALA A 268 -24.11 -73.21 41.48
C ALA A 268 -22.73 -72.56 41.33
N VAL A 269 -22.70 -71.34 40.80
CA VAL A 269 -21.47 -70.56 40.58
C VAL A 269 -21.32 -69.44 41.60
N ASP A 270 -20.11 -69.22 42.09
CA ASP A 270 -19.75 -68.07 42.93
C ASP A 270 -19.59 -66.81 42.05
N THR A 271 -20.46 -65.82 42.27
CA THR A 271 -20.46 -64.59 41.47
C THR A 271 -19.18 -63.78 41.67
N ALA A 272 -18.58 -63.79 42.86
CA ALA A 272 -17.37 -63.04 43.14
C ALA A 272 -16.16 -63.62 42.41
N GLU A 273 -16.07 -64.95 42.31
CA GLU A 273 -14.96 -65.60 41.62
C GLU A 273 -15.08 -65.44 40.09
N VAL A 274 -16.29 -65.64 39.58
CA VAL A 274 -16.55 -65.66 38.14
C VAL A 274 -16.59 -64.24 37.54
N TYR A 275 -17.05 -63.23 38.29
CA TYR A 275 -17.07 -61.83 37.84
C TYR A 275 -15.81 -61.03 38.20
N ARG A 276 -14.82 -61.62 38.90
CA ARG A 276 -13.53 -60.96 39.19
C ARG A 276 -12.85 -60.37 37.95
N VAL A 277 -13.01 -61.04 36.80
CA VAL A 277 -12.48 -60.57 35.50
C VAL A 277 -13.08 -59.21 35.10
N ILE A 278 -14.34 -58.94 35.45
CA ILE A 278 -15.01 -57.67 35.17
C ILE A 278 -14.40 -56.54 36.02
N ASP A 279 -14.13 -56.81 37.30
CA ASP A 279 -13.57 -55.81 38.22
C ASP A 279 -12.11 -55.47 37.89
N GLU A 280 -11.28 -56.48 37.59
CA GLU A 280 -9.89 -56.26 37.14
C GLU A 280 -9.85 -55.45 35.83
N SER A 281 -10.79 -55.73 34.91
CA SER A 281 -10.88 -54.99 33.65
C SER A 281 -11.35 -53.54 33.84
N LEU A 282 -12.19 -53.25 34.83
CA LEU A 282 -12.58 -51.87 35.16
C LEU A 282 -11.36 -51.02 35.53
N VAL A 283 -10.52 -51.51 36.44
CA VAL A 283 -9.31 -50.81 36.88
C VAL A 283 -8.34 -50.60 35.71
N GLN A 284 -8.13 -51.63 34.89
CA GLN A 284 -7.27 -51.54 33.72
C GLN A 284 -7.81 -50.52 32.70
N SER A 285 -9.12 -50.50 32.44
CA SER A 285 -9.77 -49.55 31.54
C SER A 285 -9.59 -48.10 31.99
N VAL A 286 -9.74 -47.82 33.30
CA VAL A 286 -9.53 -46.49 33.88
C VAL A 286 -8.08 -46.02 33.72
N ILE A 287 -7.10 -46.88 34.06
CA ILE A 287 -5.67 -46.54 33.93
C ILE A 287 -5.30 -46.25 32.47
N THR A 288 -5.72 -47.13 31.55
CA THR A 288 -5.40 -46.98 30.12
C THR A 288 -6.02 -45.71 29.54
N THR A 289 -7.25 -45.38 29.93
CA THR A 289 -7.93 -44.13 29.52
C THR A 289 -7.20 -42.90 30.05
N LEU A 290 -6.77 -42.90 31.31
CA LEU A 290 -6.02 -41.79 31.91
C LEU A 290 -4.70 -41.55 31.18
N VAL A 291 -3.93 -42.61 30.90
CA VAL A 291 -2.66 -42.53 30.16
C VAL A 291 -2.88 -41.97 28.76
N MET A 292 -3.91 -42.44 28.05
CA MET A 292 -4.22 -41.98 26.70
C MET A 292 -4.64 -40.51 26.65
N ILE A 293 -5.37 -40.02 27.66
CA ILE A 293 -5.72 -38.59 27.80
C ILE A 293 -4.45 -37.75 27.99
N VAL A 294 -3.52 -38.18 28.86
CA VAL A 294 -2.26 -37.46 29.11
C VAL A 294 -1.41 -37.40 27.84
N LEU A 295 -1.20 -38.53 27.16
CA LEU A 295 -0.41 -38.59 25.92
C LEU A 295 -1.02 -37.74 24.81
N SER A 296 -2.35 -37.79 24.67
CA SER A 296 -3.09 -37.02 23.67
C SER A 296 -3.03 -35.52 23.95
N THR A 297 -3.08 -35.12 25.24
CA THR A 297 -2.91 -33.72 25.66
C THR A 297 -1.53 -33.18 25.29
N ILE A 298 -0.47 -33.97 25.54
CA ILE A 298 0.91 -33.61 25.17
C ILE A 298 1.04 -33.48 23.65
N ALA A 299 0.55 -34.47 22.89
CA ALA A 299 0.61 -34.47 21.43
C ALA A 299 -0.13 -33.26 20.82
N ILE A 300 -1.35 -32.97 21.29
CA ILE A 300 -2.15 -31.81 20.85
C ILE A 300 -1.44 -30.50 21.19
N TYR A 301 -0.84 -30.39 22.38
CA TYR A 301 -0.08 -29.20 22.78
C TYR A 301 1.08 -28.90 21.84
N PHE A 302 1.87 -29.92 21.48
CA PHE A 302 2.99 -29.77 20.54
C PHE A 302 2.51 -29.48 19.12
N ALA A 303 1.51 -30.20 18.61
CA ALA A 303 0.96 -30.00 17.27
C ALA A 303 0.43 -28.57 17.07
N ILE A 304 -0.39 -28.08 18.01
CA ILE A 304 -0.91 -26.71 17.96
C ILE A 304 0.22 -25.69 18.15
N SER A 305 1.19 -25.96 19.04
CA SER A 305 2.31 -25.04 19.24
C SER A 305 3.21 -24.88 18.01
N PHE A 306 3.41 -25.95 17.25
CA PHE A 306 4.13 -25.92 15.98
C PHE A 306 3.32 -25.18 14.90
N ALA A 307 2.03 -25.48 14.76
CA ALA A 307 1.16 -24.84 13.77
C ALA A 307 0.96 -23.33 14.02
N TYR A 308 1.03 -22.87 15.28
CA TYR A 308 0.79 -21.47 15.65
C TYR A 308 2.03 -20.55 15.53
N ARG A 309 3.24 -21.09 15.31
CA ARG A 309 4.46 -20.28 15.17
C ARG A 309 4.40 -19.24 14.03
N PRO A 310 4.03 -19.62 12.78
CA PRO A 310 3.95 -18.66 11.68
C PRO A 310 2.94 -17.54 11.91
N VAL A 311 1.85 -17.83 12.64
CA VAL A 311 0.82 -16.84 12.99
C VAL A 311 1.38 -15.75 13.92
N ILE A 312 2.33 -16.09 14.81
CA ILE A 312 2.99 -15.12 15.70
C ILE A 312 3.97 -14.25 14.92
N GLU A 313 4.74 -14.83 14.00
CA GLU A 313 5.64 -14.07 13.12
C GLU A 313 4.86 -13.08 12.27
N LEU A 314 3.77 -13.54 11.64
CA LEU A 314 2.85 -12.69 10.88
C LEU A 314 2.30 -11.54 11.75
N LYS A 315 1.83 -11.84 12.96
CA LYS A 315 1.33 -10.83 13.90
C LYS A 315 2.41 -9.79 14.22
N ASN A 316 3.64 -10.22 14.51
CA ASN A 316 4.72 -9.33 14.90
C ASN A 316 5.13 -8.44 13.72
N THR A 317 5.28 -8.98 12.51
CA THR A 317 5.62 -8.20 11.32
C THR A 317 4.53 -7.17 10.98
N VAL A 318 3.26 -7.55 11.05
CA VAL A 318 2.15 -6.60 10.84
C VAL A 318 2.12 -5.53 11.94
N SER A 319 2.40 -5.90 13.20
CA SER A 319 2.48 -4.96 14.32
C SER A 319 3.65 -3.99 14.18
N ASP A 320 4.81 -4.46 13.72
CA ASP A 320 5.98 -3.62 13.42
C ASP A 320 5.65 -2.64 12.29
N LEU A 321 4.98 -3.09 11.21
CA LEU A 321 4.51 -2.21 10.14
C LEU A 321 3.52 -1.14 10.64
N ALA A 322 2.60 -1.51 11.54
CA ALA A 322 1.61 -0.59 12.09
C ALA A 322 2.17 0.45 13.08
N SER A 323 3.42 0.30 13.53
CA SER A 323 4.06 1.19 14.51
C SER A 323 4.56 2.53 13.92
N GLY A 324 4.50 2.69 12.60
CA GLY A 324 4.94 3.91 11.89
C GLY A 324 6.46 4.02 11.69
N HIS A 325 7.27 3.14 12.30
CA HIS A 325 8.74 3.12 12.16
C HIS A 325 9.22 1.74 11.72
N ALA A 326 8.81 1.33 10.52
CA ALA A 326 8.96 -0.03 10.06
C ALA A 326 10.27 -0.24 9.28
N ASP A 327 10.88 -1.41 9.51
CA ASP A 327 11.99 -1.89 8.69
C ASP A 327 11.45 -2.60 7.46
N LEU A 328 11.38 -1.88 6.33
CA LEU A 328 10.87 -2.38 5.06
C LEU A 328 11.88 -3.29 4.33
N THR A 329 13.06 -3.55 4.91
CA THR A 329 14.01 -4.56 4.40
C THR A 329 13.67 -5.97 4.88
N LYS A 330 12.88 -6.10 5.96
CA LYS A 330 12.49 -7.39 6.51
C LYS A 330 11.46 -8.09 5.61
N ARG A 331 11.52 -9.41 5.57
CA ARG A 331 10.56 -10.28 4.87
C ARG A 331 10.14 -11.43 5.77
N LEU A 332 8.88 -11.84 5.65
CA LEU A 332 8.37 -13.05 6.27
C LEU A 332 8.96 -14.27 5.55
N GLN A 333 9.38 -15.28 6.31
CA GLN A 333 9.81 -16.55 5.72
C GLN A 333 8.58 -17.36 5.28
N VAL A 334 8.52 -17.70 3.99
CA VAL A 334 7.43 -18.49 3.40
C VAL A 334 7.82 -19.97 3.47
N TYR A 335 7.38 -20.66 4.52
CA TYR A 335 7.73 -22.07 4.75
C TYR A 335 6.73 -23.08 4.17
N ARG A 336 5.55 -22.63 3.72
CA ARG A 336 4.41 -23.49 3.37
C ARG A 336 3.67 -22.98 2.14
N THR A 337 2.91 -23.88 1.51
CA THR A 337 1.99 -23.58 0.40
C THR A 337 0.53 -23.56 0.83
N ASP A 338 0.27 -23.50 2.15
CA ASP A 338 -1.07 -23.34 2.72
C ASP A 338 -1.47 -21.86 2.76
N ASP A 339 -2.68 -21.57 3.25
CA ASP A 339 -3.22 -20.20 3.32
C ASP A 339 -2.26 -19.24 4.06
N LEU A 340 -1.57 -19.71 5.10
CA LEU A 340 -0.60 -18.89 5.84
C LEU A 340 0.66 -18.59 5.02
N GLY A 341 1.09 -19.52 4.18
CA GLY A 341 2.15 -19.33 3.20
C GLY A 341 1.80 -18.26 2.15
N ILE A 342 0.60 -18.34 1.59
CA ILE A 342 0.08 -17.36 0.62
C ILE A 342 0.01 -15.97 1.27
N ILE A 343 -0.60 -15.85 2.46
CA ILE A 343 -0.66 -14.58 3.21
C ILE A 343 0.74 -14.00 3.46
N SER A 344 1.72 -14.84 3.80
CA SER A 344 3.10 -14.40 4.02
C SER A 344 3.75 -13.86 2.74
N SER A 345 3.48 -14.47 1.59
CA SER A 345 3.93 -14.01 0.27
C SER A 345 3.27 -12.68 -0.14
N ASP A 346 1.97 -12.55 0.08
CA ASP A 346 1.21 -11.34 -0.24
C ASP A 346 1.66 -10.16 0.64
N ILE A 347 1.92 -10.40 1.93
CA ILE A 347 2.53 -9.41 2.83
C ILE A 347 3.93 -9.01 2.34
N ASN A 348 4.77 -9.97 1.91
CA ASN A 348 6.08 -9.65 1.35
C ASN A 348 5.99 -8.79 0.09
N THR A 349 5.00 -9.07 -0.77
CA THR A 349 4.71 -8.27 -1.97
C THR A 349 4.26 -6.86 -1.59
N PHE A 350 3.39 -6.74 -0.60
CA PHE A 350 2.95 -5.46 -0.05
C PHE A 350 4.12 -4.65 0.53
N ILE A 351 4.99 -5.27 1.34
CA ILE A 351 6.20 -4.63 1.89
C ILE A 351 7.13 -4.19 0.74
N GLY A 352 7.33 -5.02 -0.28
CA GLY A 352 8.17 -4.68 -1.43
C GLY A 352 7.63 -3.47 -2.22
N ASN A 353 6.33 -3.43 -2.47
CA ASN A 353 5.69 -2.30 -3.13
C ASN A 353 5.79 -1.02 -2.30
N LEU A 354 5.59 -1.12 -0.98
CA LEU A 354 5.72 0.01 -0.06
C LEU A 354 7.17 0.51 0.00
N GLN A 355 8.16 -0.38 0.05
CA GLN A 355 9.58 -0.04 0.01
C GLN A 355 9.93 0.72 -1.27
N ASN A 356 9.49 0.22 -2.44
CA ASN A 356 9.72 0.87 -3.72
C ASN A 356 9.07 2.26 -3.79
N MET A 357 7.83 2.39 -3.32
CA MET A 357 7.13 3.68 -3.25
C MET A 357 7.90 4.67 -2.36
N MET A 358 8.41 4.23 -1.21
CA MET A 358 9.20 5.10 -0.32
C MET A 358 10.57 5.46 -0.89
N LEU A 359 11.22 4.57 -1.64
CA LEU A 359 12.44 4.88 -2.39
C LEU A 359 12.19 5.90 -3.50
N GLU A 360 11.06 5.80 -4.21
CA GLU A 360 10.65 6.76 -5.23
C GLU A 360 10.38 8.13 -4.60
N VAL A 361 9.65 8.19 -3.47
CA VAL A 361 9.45 9.45 -2.72
C VAL A 361 10.78 10.02 -2.22
N ALA A 362 11.71 9.18 -1.75
CA ALA A 362 13.06 9.63 -1.35
C ALA A 362 13.82 10.28 -2.52
N SER A 363 13.73 9.67 -3.71
CA SER A 363 14.34 10.20 -4.93
C SER A 363 13.72 11.54 -5.35
N VAL A 364 12.38 11.60 -5.41
CA VAL A 364 11.64 12.81 -5.80
C VAL A 364 11.88 13.95 -4.81
N THR A 365 11.94 13.67 -3.51
CA THR A 365 12.25 14.69 -2.48
C THR A 365 13.69 15.19 -2.58
N GLY A 366 14.65 14.33 -2.95
CA GLY A 366 16.02 14.76 -3.25
C GLY A 366 16.10 15.67 -4.48
N GLN A 367 15.36 15.35 -5.55
CA GLN A 367 15.26 16.20 -6.73
C GLN A 367 14.58 17.54 -6.40
N LEU A 368 13.48 17.52 -5.66
CA LEU A 368 12.77 18.73 -5.22
C LEU A 368 13.66 19.63 -4.37
N ALA A 369 14.47 19.08 -3.45
CA ALA A 369 15.46 19.85 -2.69
C ALA A 369 16.46 20.57 -3.61
N THR A 370 16.90 19.90 -4.67
CA THR A 370 17.83 20.49 -5.65
C THR A 370 17.15 21.62 -6.41
N SER A 371 15.94 21.40 -6.91
CA SER A 371 15.17 22.42 -7.64
C SER A 371 14.82 23.64 -6.79
N VAL A 372 14.52 23.45 -5.50
CA VAL A 372 14.26 24.57 -4.57
C VAL A 372 15.52 25.41 -4.35
N ASN A 373 16.69 24.78 -4.17
CA ASN A 373 17.96 25.50 -4.07
C ASN A 373 18.30 26.26 -5.37
N GLU A 374 18.08 25.65 -6.54
CA GLU A 374 18.23 26.33 -7.84
C GLU A 374 17.31 27.54 -7.96
N LEU A 375 16.03 27.41 -7.57
CA LEU A 375 15.07 28.51 -7.55
C LEU A 375 15.52 29.67 -6.65
N GLN A 376 16.03 29.37 -5.45
CA GLN A 376 16.56 30.40 -4.54
C GLN A 376 17.76 31.12 -5.14
N ASN A 377 18.70 30.39 -5.76
CA ASN A 377 19.86 30.98 -6.43
C ASN A 377 19.47 31.85 -7.63
N ILE A 378 18.50 31.40 -8.44
CA ILE A 378 17.96 32.18 -9.56
C ILE A 378 17.31 33.46 -9.05
N ASN A 379 16.52 33.38 -7.97
CA ASN A 379 15.87 34.55 -7.38
C ASN A 379 16.89 35.57 -6.85
N GLN A 380 17.92 35.09 -6.14
CA GLN A 380 18.99 35.94 -5.64
C GLN A 380 19.74 36.65 -6.78
N THR A 381 20.07 35.92 -7.84
CA THR A 381 20.71 36.48 -9.04
C THR A 381 19.79 37.50 -9.72
N SER A 382 18.50 37.20 -9.82
CA SER A 382 17.51 38.11 -10.42
C SER A 382 17.38 39.40 -9.63
N ASN A 383 17.42 39.36 -8.29
CA ASN A 383 17.39 40.57 -7.47
C ASN A 383 18.61 41.47 -7.74
N GLN A 384 19.81 40.89 -7.88
CA GLN A 384 21.02 41.65 -8.21
C GLN A 384 20.93 42.33 -9.58
N VAL A 385 20.35 41.63 -10.57
CA VAL A 385 20.10 42.19 -11.90
C VAL A 385 19.07 43.32 -11.84
N LEU A 386 18.00 43.16 -11.06
CA LEU A 386 16.96 44.18 -10.90
C LEU A 386 17.47 45.43 -10.19
N ASP A 387 18.35 45.30 -9.20
CA ASP A 387 19.02 46.44 -8.56
C ASP A 387 19.87 47.23 -9.56
N SER A 388 20.59 46.51 -10.44
CA SER A 388 21.36 47.14 -11.52
C SER A 388 20.43 47.85 -12.52
N HIS A 389 19.34 47.20 -12.92
CA HIS A 389 18.33 47.77 -13.82
C HIS A 389 17.68 49.03 -13.25
N ARG A 390 17.42 49.07 -11.94
CA ARG A 390 16.92 50.25 -11.25
C ARG A 390 17.92 51.40 -11.34
N SER A 391 19.19 51.14 -11.08
CA SER A 391 20.25 52.16 -11.18
C SER A 391 20.36 52.72 -12.60
N GLU A 392 20.38 51.85 -13.61
CA GLU A 392 20.41 52.27 -15.02
C GLU A 392 19.17 53.08 -15.41
N THR A 393 17.99 52.68 -14.94
CA THR A 393 16.73 53.39 -15.20
C THR A 393 16.78 54.81 -14.66
N VAL A 394 17.26 55.00 -13.43
CA VAL A 394 17.43 56.32 -12.81
C VAL A 394 18.44 57.17 -13.59
N GLN A 395 19.54 56.57 -14.04
CA GLN A 395 20.57 57.27 -14.81
C GLN A 395 20.06 57.73 -16.18
N VAL A 396 19.28 56.90 -16.87
CA VAL A 396 18.65 57.26 -18.15
C VAL A 396 17.61 58.37 -17.95
N ALA A 397 16.78 58.29 -16.90
CA ALA A 397 15.83 59.35 -16.57
C ALA A 397 16.53 60.71 -16.33
N ALA A 398 17.63 60.71 -15.56
CA ALA A 398 18.42 61.92 -15.35
C ALA A 398 19.02 62.49 -16.65
N ALA A 399 19.52 61.62 -17.55
CA ALA A 399 20.03 62.04 -18.85
C ALA A 399 18.93 62.62 -19.76
N LEU A 400 17.68 62.14 -19.65
CA LEU A 400 16.54 62.65 -20.41
C LEU A 400 16.07 64.01 -19.88
N ASP A 401 16.12 64.23 -18.57
CA ASP A 401 15.88 65.55 -17.98
C ASP A 401 16.92 66.57 -18.47
N GLU A 402 18.19 66.19 -18.52
CA GLU A 402 19.27 67.03 -19.06
C GLU A 402 19.10 67.26 -20.58
N MET A 403 18.69 66.25 -21.34
CA MET A 403 18.39 66.38 -22.77
C MET A 403 17.20 67.32 -23.01
N SER A 404 16.15 67.21 -22.20
CA SER A 404 14.96 68.07 -22.24
C SER A 404 15.32 69.53 -21.96
N ALA A 405 16.14 69.78 -20.94
CA ALA A 405 16.66 71.12 -20.63
C ALA A 405 17.53 71.67 -21.78
N THR A 406 18.42 70.84 -22.34
CA THR A 406 19.29 71.22 -23.45
C THR A 406 18.49 71.56 -24.71
N SER A 407 17.47 70.78 -25.05
CA SER A 407 16.59 71.07 -26.19
C SER A 407 15.85 72.40 -26.01
N ASN A 408 15.41 72.72 -24.79
CA ASN A 408 14.76 74.00 -24.49
C ASN A 408 15.76 75.18 -24.62
N ASP A 409 16.99 74.99 -24.15
CA ASP A 409 18.06 75.99 -24.32
C ASP A 409 18.43 76.19 -25.80
N VAL A 410 18.47 75.13 -26.60
CA VAL A 410 18.67 75.23 -28.06
C VAL A 410 17.53 76.03 -28.70
N ALA A 411 16.27 75.70 -28.39
CA ALA A 411 15.13 76.44 -28.90
C ALA A 411 15.18 77.94 -28.55
N ARG A 412 15.54 78.27 -27.30
CA ARG A 412 15.74 79.67 -26.86
C ARG A 412 16.86 80.37 -27.62
N ASN A 413 18.03 79.74 -27.72
CA ASN A 413 19.18 80.29 -28.43
C ASN A 413 18.87 80.50 -29.92
N THR A 414 18.10 79.60 -30.52
CA THR A 414 17.65 79.72 -31.90
C THR A 414 16.66 80.88 -32.10
N ALA A 415 15.75 81.11 -31.14
CA ALA A 415 14.86 82.27 -31.17
C ALA A 415 15.66 83.59 -31.07
N GLU A 416 16.66 83.66 -30.20
CA GLU A 416 17.57 84.81 -30.14
C GLU A 416 18.35 85.01 -31.45
N ALA A 417 18.80 83.92 -32.08
CA ALA A 417 19.47 83.98 -33.38
C ALA A 417 18.55 84.52 -34.50
N VAL A 418 17.26 84.20 -34.48
CA VAL A 418 16.25 84.76 -35.41
C VAL A 418 16.10 86.28 -35.21
N ASP A 419 16.09 86.75 -33.96
CA ASP A 419 16.04 88.19 -33.69
C ASP A 419 17.30 88.90 -34.21
N PHE A 420 18.49 88.32 -34.01
CA PHE A 420 19.75 88.88 -34.53
C PHE A 420 19.81 88.88 -36.06
N THR A 421 19.34 87.82 -36.73
CA THR A 421 19.28 87.79 -38.20
C THR A 421 18.29 88.82 -38.74
N SER A 422 17.11 88.95 -38.12
CA SER A 422 16.12 89.97 -38.47
C SER A 422 16.69 91.40 -38.34
N GLN A 423 17.37 91.68 -37.24
CA GLN A 423 18.03 92.98 -37.03
C GLN A 423 19.14 93.24 -38.07
N THR A 424 19.95 92.22 -38.37
CA THR A 424 21.01 92.29 -39.38
C THR A 424 20.44 92.55 -40.78
N ASN A 425 19.34 91.88 -41.13
CA ASN A 425 18.63 92.08 -42.39
C ASN A 425 18.13 93.53 -42.53
N SER A 426 17.49 94.06 -41.47
CA SER A 426 17.05 95.45 -41.43
C SER A 426 18.21 96.44 -41.59
N GLN A 427 19.36 96.17 -40.96
CA GLN A 427 20.53 97.04 -41.06
C GLN A 427 21.17 96.98 -42.46
N ALA A 428 21.17 95.81 -43.09
CA ALA A 428 21.65 95.62 -44.46
C ALA A 428 20.77 96.38 -45.46
N GLU A 429 19.44 96.30 -45.34
CA GLU A 429 18.49 97.06 -46.17
C GLU A 429 18.64 98.58 -45.98
N GLN A 430 18.77 99.06 -44.74
CA GLN A 430 19.05 100.47 -44.49
C GLN A 430 20.37 100.92 -45.12
N SER A 431 21.41 100.09 -45.04
CA SER A 431 22.71 100.37 -45.64
C SER A 431 22.61 100.41 -47.17
N LYS A 432 21.83 99.49 -47.76
CA LYS A 432 21.56 99.44 -49.20
C LYS A 432 20.83 100.69 -49.68
N GLN A 433 19.84 101.18 -48.93
CA GLN A 433 19.18 102.45 -49.23
C GLN A 433 20.17 103.62 -49.19
N ALA A 434 20.96 103.74 -48.12
CA ALA A 434 21.94 104.82 -47.98
C ALA A 434 22.99 104.82 -49.11
N VAL A 435 23.43 103.64 -49.55
CA VAL A 435 24.36 103.49 -50.69
C VAL A 435 23.68 103.87 -52.01
N THR A 436 22.40 103.52 -52.19
CA THR A 436 21.61 103.89 -53.36
C THR A 436 21.45 105.41 -53.46
N ASP A 437 21.15 106.07 -52.33
CA ASP A 437 21.07 107.53 -52.25
C ASP A 437 22.44 108.18 -52.56
N ALA A 438 23.54 107.57 -52.11
CA ALA A 438 24.89 108.03 -52.45
C ALA A 438 25.18 107.95 -53.95
N ILE A 439 24.77 106.86 -54.63
CA ILE A 439 24.89 106.72 -56.09
C ILE A 439 24.10 107.83 -56.80
N GLN A 440 22.88 108.14 -56.32
CA GLN A 440 22.07 109.22 -56.89
C GLN A 440 22.77 110.58 -56.72
N ASN A 441 23.33 110.87 -55.54
CA ASN A 441 24.06 112.11 -55.27
C ASN A 441 25.32 112.24 -56.15
N VAL A 442 26.07 111.15 -56.34
CA VAL A 442 27.24 111.14 -57.23
C VAL A 442 26.81 111.38 -58.69
N THR A 443 25.70 110.78 -59.11
CA THR A 443 25.15 110.99 -60.47
C THR A 443 24.74 112.46 -60.69
N GLU A 444 24.10 113.08 -59.69
CA GLU A 444 23.76 114.51 -59.75
C GLU A 444 25.03 115.39 -59.77
N LEU A 445 26.06 115.01 -59.01
CA LEU A 445 27.35 115.70 -59.00
C LEU A 445 28.03 115.63 -60.37
N VAL A 446 28.03 114.48 -61.03
CA VAL A 446 28.54 114.34 -62.41
C VAL A 446 27.82 115.32 -63.35
N GLY A 447 26.49 115.42 -63.28
CA GLY A 447 25.73 116.38 -64.07
C GLY A 447 26.10 117.86 -63.80
N LYS A 448 26.33 118.22 -62.53
CA LYS A 448 26.79 119.58 -62.14
C LYS A 448 28.21 119.87 -62.63
N VAL A 449 29.09 118.86 -62.63
CA VAL A 449 30.46 118.94 -63.15
C VAL A 449 30.44 119.14 -64.67
N GLU A 450 29.60 118.40 -65.40
CA GLU A 450 29.41 118.60 -66.85
C GLU A 450 28.91 120.01 -67.19
N GLN A 451 27.93 120.51 -66.43
CA GLN A 451 27.44 121.89 -66.61
C GLN A 451 28.55 122.92 -66.35
N SER A 452 29.36 122.72 -65.30
CA SER A 452 30.50 123.58 -64.99
C SER A 452 31.55 123.55 -66.10
N SER A 453 31.82 122.37 -66.67
CA SER A 453 32.72 122.23 -67.83
C SER A 453 32.23 123.03 -69.02
N ALA A 454 30.92 123.00 -69.31
CA ALA A 454 30.34 123.76 -70.41
C ALA A 454 30.51 125.28 -70.22
N HIS A 455 30.30 125.80 -69.00
CA HIS A 455 30.52 127.21 -68.69
C HIS A 455 31.98 127.64 -68.83
N VAL A 456 32.93 126.81 -68.39
CA VAL A 456 34.36 127.12 -68.51
C VAL A 456 34.83 127.06 -69.98
N ASN A 457 34.29 126.14 -70.78
CA ASN A 457 34.54 126.11 -72.22
C ASN A 457 34.03 127.37 -72.92
N LEU A 458 32.79 127.80 -72.64
CA LEU A 458 32.24 129.06 -73.15
C LEU A 458 33.10 130.26 -72.75
N MET A 459 33.58 130.29 -71.50
CA MET A 459 34.51 131.33 -71.05
C MET A 459 35.83 131.30 -71.83
N GLY A 460 36.33 130.11 -72.18
CA GLY A 460 37.49 129.96 -73.08
C GLY A 460 37.26 130.60 -74.46
N ASP A 461 36.07 130.40 -75.04
CA ASP A 461 35.70 131.00 -76.32
C ASP A 461 35.59 132.54 -76.23
N GLU A 462 35.03 133.07 -75.14
CA GLU A 462 34.97 134.52 -74.88
C GLU A 462 36.37 135.14 -74.73
N ILE A 463 37.26 134.47 -74.02
CA ILE A 463 38.67 134.89 -73.86
C ILE A 463 39.39 134.92 -75.22
N SER A 464 39.14 133.94 -76.10
CA SER A 464 39.66 133.92 -77.47
C SER A 464 39.18 135.12 -78.29
N ASN A 465 37.89 135.46 -78.20
CA ASN A 465 37.32 136.64 -78.85
C ASN A 465 37.94 137.95 -78.33
N ILE A 466 38.15 138.09 -77.02
CA ILE A 466 38.83 139.26 -76.44
C ILE A 466 40.26 139.38 -76.97
N THR A 467 40.99 138.26 -77.06
CA THR A 467 42.34 138.22 -77.62
C THR A 467 42.37 138.74 -79.05
N ALA A 468 41.40 138.35 -79.87
CA ALA A 468 41.29 138.81 -81.26
C ALA A 468 41.02 140.33 -81.35
N VAL A 469 40.16 140.86 -80.47
CA VAL A 469 39.88 142.32 -80.39
C VAL A 469 41.12 143.09 -79.95
N LEU A 470 41.84 142.61 -78.92
CA LEU A 470 43.06 143.26 -78.44
C LEU A 470 44.15 143.31 -79.50
N ARG A 471 44.26 142.28 -80.35
CA ARG A 471 45.17 142.30 -81.50
C ARG A 471 44.83 143.44 -82.45
N VAL A 472 43.55 143.61 -82.80
CA VAL A 472 43.09 144.72 -83.66
C VAL A 472 43.38 146.09 -83.01
N ILE A 473 43.17 146.24 -81.70
CA ILE A 473 43.47 147.49 -80.98
C ILE A 473 44.98 147.75 -81.00
N GLY A 474 45.81 146.72 -80.78
CA GLY A 474 47.26 146.80 -80.88
C GLY A 474 47.71 147.23 -82.28
N ASP A 475 47.14 146.64 -83.32
CA ASP A 475 47.40 146.97 -84.73
C ASP A 475 46.99 148.44 -85.03
N ILE A 476 45.85 148.90 -84.51
CA ILE A 476 45.38 150.30 -84.64
C ILE A 476 46.33 151.25 -83.88
N ALA A 477 46.76 150.89 -82.68
CA ALA A 477 47.69 151.69 -81.89
C ALA A 477 49.04 151.81 -82.61
N GLU A 478 49.54 150.73 -83.21
CA GLU A 478 50.76 150.73 -84.02
C GLU A 478 50.61 151.62 -85.26
N GLN A 479 49.50 151.50 -85.99
CA GLN A 479 49.18 152.38 -87.12
C GLN A 479 49.07 153.85 -86.69
N THR A 480 48.45 154.12 -85.54
CA THR A 480 48.29 155.48 -84.99
C THR A 480 49.65 156.05 -84.59
N ASN A 481 50.53 155.24 -84.01
CA ASN A 481 51.90 155.62 -83.68
C ASN A 481 52.71 155.98 -84.93
N LEU A 482 52.56 155.21 -86.02
CA LEU A 482 53.18 155.49 -87.33
C LEU A 482 52.63 156.76 -87.99
N LEU A 483 51.31 156.97 -87.95
CA LEU A 483 50.67 158.19 -88.45
C LEU A 483 51.11 159.42 -87.67
N ALA A 484 51.18 159.31 -86.34
CA ALA A 484 51.65 160.37 -85.45
C ALA A 484 53.13 160.69 -85.68
N LEU A 485 53.98 159.68 -85.90
CA LEU A 485 55.37 159.87 -86.27
C LEU A 485 55.49 160.64 -87.60
N ASN A 486 54.72 160.26 -88.62
CA ASN A 486 54.71 160.98 -89.90
C ASN A 486 54.23 162.43 -89.74
N ALA A 487 53.23 162.67 -88.90
CA ALA A 487 52.74 164.01 -88.59
C ALA A 487 53.78 164.85 -87.81
N ALA A 488 54.50 164.26 -86.86
CA ALA A 488 55.58 164.93 -86.12
C ALA A 488 56.75 165.31 -87.05
N ILE A 489 57.10 164.43 -88.00
CA ILE A 489 58.11 164.71 -89.04
C ILE A 489 57.68 165.91 -89.91
N GLU A 490 56.44 165.94 -90.37
CA GLU A 490 55.97 167.03 -91.24
C GLU A 490 55.77 168.35 -90.47
N ALA A 491 55.37 168.29 -89.20
CA ALA A 491 55.31 169.45 -88.31
C ALA A 491 56.69 170.06 -88.04
N ALA A 492 57.73 169.23 -87.86
CA ALA A 492 59.12 169.68 -87.76
C ALA A 492 59.59 170.35 -89.07
N ARG A 493 59.09 169.89 -90.22
CA ARG A 493 59.39 170.43 -91.55
C ARG A 493 58.79 171.82 -91.80
N ALA A 494 57.64 172.13 -91.19
CA ALA A 494 56.96 173.42 -91.28
C ALA A 494 57.58 174.53 -90.40
N GLY A 495 58.62 174.23 -89.60
CA GLY A 495 59.32 175.21 -88.77
C GLY A 495 58.44 175.86 -87.69
N GLU A 496 58.63 177.16 -87.42
CA GLU A 496 57.92 177.88 -86.34
C GLU A 496 56.39 177.84 -86.45
N GLN A 497 55.82 177.72 -87.67
CA GLN A 497 54.36 177.60 -87.88
C GLN A 497 53.81 176.21 -87.49
N GLY A 498 54.67 175.18 -87.41
CA GLY A 498 54.31 173.80 -87.12
C GLY A 498 54.39 173.40 -85.65
N ARG A 499 54.88 174.27 -84.75
CA ARG A 499 55.12 173.95 -83.32
C ARG A 499 53.89 173.40 -82.60
N GLY A 500 52.71 173.99 -82.84
CA GLY A 500 51.46 173.51 -82.25
C GLY A 500 51.08 172.10 -82.73
N PHE A 501 51.31 171.80 -84.01
CA PHE A 501 51.06 170.48 -84.58
C PHE A 501 52.07 169.43 -84.11
N ALA A 502 53.34 169.79 -83.92
CA ALA A 502 54.36 168.88 -83.40
C ALA A 502 54.02 168.39 -81.99
N VAL A 503 53.56 169.29 -81.11
CA VAL A 503 53.12 168.93 -79.75
C VAL A 503 51.93 167.97 -79.78
N VAL A 504 50.95 168.21 -80.64
CA VAL A 504 49.80 167.29 -80.79
C VAL A 504 50.24 165.95 -81.36
N ALA A 505 51.16 165.92 -82.33
CA ALA A 505 51.66 164.68 -82.91
C ALA A 505 52.47 163.84 -81.90
N ASP A 506 53.32 164.46 -81.10
CA ASP A 506 54.04 163.78 -80.02
C ASP A 506 53.09 163.28 -78.92
N GLU A 507 52.02 164.02 -78.60
CA GLU A 507 50.99 163.58 -77.64
C GLU A 507 50.18 162.38 -78.19
N VAL A 508 49.80 162.40 -79.48
CA VAL A 508 49.14 161.25 -80.13
C VAL A 508 50.07 160.05 -80.20
N ARG A 509 51.36 160.25 -80.45
CA ARG A 509 52.38 159.19 -80.44
C ARG A 509 52.55 158.59 -79.05
N ALA A 510 52.64 159.42 -78.02
CA ALA A 510 52.71 158.97 -76.62
C ALA A 510 51.43 158.19 -76.22
N LEU A 511 50.26 158.64 -76.65
CA LEU A 511 48.99 157.97 -76.42
C LEU A 511 48.91 156.62 -77.15
N ALA A 512 49.37 156.55 -78.39
CA ALA A 512 49.44 155.32 -79.17
C ALA A 512 50.42 154.31 -78.54
N SER A 513 51.60 154.76 -78.10
CA SER A 513 52.56 153.93 -77.36
C SER A 513 51.98 153.40 -76.04
N ARG A 514 51.30 154.26 -75.25
CA ARG A 514 50.60 153.84 -74.02
C ARG A 514 49.47 152.86 -74.30
N THR A 515 48.77 153.02 -75.43
CA THR A 515 47.72 152.08 -75.86
C THR A 515 48.32 150.72 -76.20
N GLN A 516 49.44 150.69 -76.93
CA GLN A 516 50.14 149.47 -77.30
C GLN A 516 50.69 148.73 -76.05
N GLU A 517 51.30 149.46 -75.12
CA GLU A 517 51.75 148.93 -73.83
C GLU A 517 50.58 148.35 -73.03
N SER A 518 49.47 149.09 -72.91
CA SER A 518 48.25 148.62 -72.22
C SER A 518 47.66 147.37 -72.89
N THR A 519 47.60 147.31 -74.22
CA THR A 519 47.13 146.12 -74.93
C THR A 519 48.05 144.92 -74.71
N SER A 520 49.36 145.12 -74.57
CA SER A 520 50.33 144.07 -74.26
C SER A 520 50.15 143.54 -72.83
N GLU A 521 49.95 144.42 -71.86
CA GLU A 521 49.63 144.03 -70.47
C GLU A 521 48.32 143.26 -70.36
N ILE A 522 47.26 143.70 -71.06
CA ILE A 522 45.99 142.99 -71.11
C ILE A 522 46.17 141.64 -71.82
N HIS A 523 46.92 141.59 -72.93
CA HIS A 523 47.22 140.33 -73.64
C HIS A 523 47.93 139.32 -72.73
N ASN A 524 48.91 139.75 -71.94
CA ASN A 524 49.57 138.90 -70.95
C ASN A 524 48.61 138.41 -69.86
N THR A 525 47.71 139.26 -69.39
CA THR A 525 46.67 138.90 -68.40
C THR A 525 45.68 137.89 -68.98
N ILE A 526 45.28 138.08 -70.24
CA ILE A 526 44.41 137.17 -70.99
C ILE A 526 45.09 135.82 -71.23
N ASN A 527 46.36 135.78 -71.59
CA ASN A 527 47.11 134.52 -71.71
C ASN A 527 47.16 133.76 -70.37
N ARG A 528 47.37 134.46 -69.25
CA ARG A 528 47.30 133.85 -67.91
C ARG A 528 45.88 133.31 -67.60
N LEU A 529 44.84 134.04 -67.97
CA LEU A 529 43.44 133.59 -67.85
C LEU A 529 43.16 132.35 -68.71
N THR A 530 43.65 132.29 -69.94
CA THR A 530 43.54 131.12 -70.83
C THR A 530 44.20 129.90 -70.21
N THR A 531 45.45 130.02 -69.75
CA THR A 531 46.16 128.92 -69.07
C THR A 531 45.44 128.49 -67.79
N SER A 532 44.92 129.44 -67.01
CA SER A 532 44.14 129.12 -65.81
C SER A 532 42.84 128.40 -66.15
N SER A 533 42.14 128.80 -67.21
CA SER A 533 40.92 128.14 -67.68
C SER A 533 41.19 126.70 -68.13
N GLN A 534 42.27 126.48 -68.89
CA GLN A 534 42.70 125.12 -69.29
C GLN A 534 43.00 124.22 -68.08
N ASN A 535 43.64 124.75 -67.04
CA ASN A 535 43.87 124.00 -65.80
C ASN A 535 42.56 123.66 -65.08
N VAL A 536 41.57 124.55 -65.09
CA VAL A 536 40.23 124.29 -64.52
C VAL A 536 39.50 123.21 -65.30
N ILE A 537 39.55 123.24 -66.64
CA ILE A 537 38.96 122.19 -67.50
C ILE A 537 39.57 120.83 -67.16
N LYS A 538 40.90 120.76 -67.03
CA LYS A 538 41.59 119.52 -66.64
C LYS A 538 41.14 119.03 -65.25
N GLY A 539 41.03 119.93 -64.27
CA GLY A 539 40.55 119.57 -62.94
C GLY A 539 39.09 119.09 -62.92
N ILE A 540 38.24 119.65 -63.79
CA ILE A 540 36.86 119.20 -64.00
C ILE A 540 36.84 117.79 -64.59
N GLU A 541 37.67 117.49 -65.59
CA GLU A 541 37.77 116.15 -66.19
C GLU A 541 38.27 115.10 -65.18
N ASP A 542 39.30 115.43 -64.40
CA ASP A 542 39.80 114.54 -63.33
C ASP A 542 38.71 114.29 -62.26
N THR A 543 37.91 115.31 -61.93
CA THR A 543 36.77 115.19 -61.00
C THR A 543 35.66 114.32 -61.56
N ARG A 544 35.35 114.45 -62.86
CA ARG A 544 34.38 113.60 -63.56
C ARG A 544 34.79 112.13 -63.48
N ASN A 545 36.03 111.82 -63.87
CA ASN A 545 36.57 110.46 -63.83
C ASN A 545 36.52 109.86 -62.41
N SER A 546 36.87 110.67 -61.40
CA SER A 546 36.79 110.25 -59.99
C SER A 546 35.36 109.97 -59.54
N CYS A 547 34.38 110.75 -60.00
CA CYS A 547 32.97 110.52 -59.70
C CYS A 547 32.43 109.25 -60.39
N GLU A 548 32.81 109.00 -61.64
CA GLU A 548 32.43 107.78 -62.37
C GLU A 548 33.01 106.53 -61.70
N GLU A 549 34.28 106.57 -61.28
CA GLU A 549 34.91 105.48 -60.52
C GLU A 549 34.22 105.27 -59.17
N ALA A 550 33.93 106.34 -58.43
CA ALA A 550 33.20 106.28 -57.16
C ALA A 550 31.80 105.67 -57.34
N ALA A 551 31.08 106.03 -58.39
CA ALA A 551 29.77 105.45 -58.71
C ALA A 551 29.88 103.94 -59.00
N GLN A 552 30.89 103.52 -59.79
CA GLN A 552 31.11 102.11 -60.09
C GLN A 552 31.46 101.29 -58.84
N GLN A 553 32.37 101.79 -58.00
CA GLN A 553 32.74 101.12 -56.74
C GLN A 553 31.54 101.02 -55.79
N THR A 554 30.76 102.09 -55.67
CA THR A 554 29.56 102.14 -54.83
C THR A 554 28.48 101.16 -55.30
N ASN A 555 28.33 100.97 -56.62
CA ASN A 555 27.41 99.97 -57.18
C ASN A 555 27.85 98.52 -56.85
N GLY A 556 29.16 98.26 -56.77
CA GLY A 556 29.69 96.97 -56.29
C GLY A 556 29.32 96.66 -54.83
N VAL A 557 29.19 97.69 -53.99
CA VAL A 557 28.73 97.56 -52.59
C VAL A 557 27.27 97.12 -52.53
N VAL A 558 26.40 97.64 -53.42
CA VAL A 558 24.99 97.22 -53.50
C VAL A 558 24.88 95.71 -53.76
N GLY A 559 25.63 95.17 -54.72
CA GLY A 559 25.63 93.74 -55.00
C GLY A 559 26.13 92.88 -53.83
N SER A 560 27.08 93.40 -53.03
CA SER A 560 27.56 92.72 -51.82
C SER A 560 26.49 92.73 -50.71
N LEU A 561 25.74 93.82 -50.57
CA LEU A 561 24.63 93.92 -49.61
C LEU A 561 23.47 92.98 -49.98
N ASP A 562 23.17 92.81 -51.26
CA ASP A 562 22.17 91.82 -51.71
C ASP A 562 22.58 90.39 -51.36
N GLN A 563 23.87 90.05 -51.48
CA GLN A 563 24.37 88.75 -51.05
C GLN A 563 24.25 88.56 -49.52
N ILE A 564 24.47 89.61 -48.74
CA ILE A 564 24.28 89.58 -47.27
C ILE A 564 22.82 89.33 -46.93
N VAL A 565 21.88 90.08 -47.54
CA VAL A 565 20.43 89.91 -47.32
C VAL A 565 19.99 88.47 -47.62
N ASN A 566 20.41 87.91 -48.76
CA ASN A 566 20.09 86.52 -49.11
C ASN A 566 20.70 85.51 -48.11
N SER A 567 21.96 85.70 -47.71
CA SER A 567 22.61 84.80 -46.74
C SER A 567 21.93 84.85 -45.37
N VAL A 568 21.47 86.03 -44.95
CA VAL A 568 20.73 86.21 -43.69
C VAL A 568 19.35 85.54 -43.75
N ALA A 569 18.68 85.58 -44.92
CA ALA A 569 17.44 84.83 -45.13
C ALA A 569 17.65 83.31 -45.02
N ASP A 570 18.71 82.78 -45.63
CA ASP A 570 19.06 81.35 -45.52
C ASP A 570 19.35 80.94 -44.06
N ILE A 571 20.05 81.79 -43.30
CA ILE A 571 20.30 81.54 -41.86
C ILE A 571 18.98 81.53 -41.07
N ASN A 572 18.04 82.42 -41.41
CA ASN A 572 16.74 82.46 -40.75
C ASN A 572 15.94 81.17 -40.99
N ASP A 573 15.95 80.63 -42.20
CA ASP A 573 15.31 79.36 -42.53
C ASP A 573 15.95 78.18 -41.80
N LEU A 574 17.28 78.17 -41.67
CA LEU A 574 18.00 77.18 -40.87
C LEU A 574 17.61 77.25 -39.39
N ASN A 575 17.49 78.46 -38.83
CA ASN A 575 17.05 78.64 -37.45
C ASN A 575 15.64 78.09 -37.24
N LEU A 576 14.69 78.31 -38.16
CA LEU A 576 13.35 77.71 -38.05
C LEU A 576 13.39 76.17 -38.01
N GLN A 577 14.26 75.55 -38.80
CA GLN A 577 14.45 74.09 -38.78
C GLN A 577 15.06 73.61 -37.46
N ILE A 578 16.07 74.33 -36.93
CA ILE A 578 16.70 73.99 -35.66
C ILE A 578 15.69 74.11 -34.50
N ALA A 579 14.87 75.16 -34.48
CA ALA A 579 13.83 75.33 -33.47
C ALA A 579 12.81 74.18 -33.51
N THR A 580 12.36 73.80 -34.71
CA THR A 580 11.45 72.66 -34.89
C THR A 580 12.08 71.34 -34.42
N ALA A 581 13.35 71.11 -34.76
CA ALA A 581 14.08 69.92 -34.32
C ALA A 581 14.26 69.88 -32.80
N ALA A 582 14.51 71.03 -32.17
CA ALA A 582 14.64 71.15 -30.72
C ALA A 582 13.30 70.86 -30.01
N GLU A 583 12.18 71.36 -30.51
CA GLU A 583 10.84 71.02 -29.99
C GLU A 583 10.53 69.52 -30.11
N GLN A 584 10.89 68.90 -31.24
CA GLN A 584 10.75 67.46 -31.42
C GLN A 584 11.62 66.67 -30.44
N GLN A 585 12.88 67.04 -30.25
CA GLN A 585 13.75 66.42 -29.26
C GLN A 585 13.20 66.55 -27.83
N HIS A 586 12.66 67.71 -27.48
CA HIS A 586 12.02 67.93 -26.18
C HIS A 586 10.82 66.98 -25.99
N SER A 587 9.92 66.91 -26.97
CA SER A 587 8.76 66.00 -26.93
C SER A 587 9.14 64.52 -26.81
N VAL A 588 10.17 64.09 -27.55
CA VAL A 588 10.69 62.71 -27.47
C VAL A 588 11.33 62.46 -26.11
N SER A 589 12.11 63.40 -25.58
CA SER A 589 12.73 63.28 -24.25
C SER A 589 11.67 63.06 -23.16
N GLU A 590 10.61 63.87 -23.19
CA GLU A 590 9.46 63.76 -22.29
C GLU A 590 8.74 62.41 -22.40
N GLU A 591 8.55 61.90 -23.62
CA GLU A 591 7.93 60.60 -23.83
C GLU A 591 8.79 59.46 -23.30
N VAL A 592 10.09 59.47 -23.59
CA VAL A 592 11.02 58.46 -23.07
C VAL A 592 11.10 58.56 -21.55
N ASN A 593 11.11 59.76 -20.96
CA ASN A 593 11.13 59.93 -19.50
C ASN A 593 9.90 59.30 -18.84
N ARG A 594 8.70 59.52 -19.40
CA ARG A 594 7.47 58.83 -18.97
C ARG A 594 7.57 57.31 -19.07
N ASN A 595 8.26 56.80 -20.10
CA ASN A 595 8.49 55.36 -20.23
C ASN A 595 9.50 54.84 -19.20
N MET A 596 10.52 55.62 -18.83
CA MET A 596 11.46 55.25 -17.75
C MET A 596 10.76 55.15 -16.40
N ILE A 597 9.79 56.04 -16.10
CA ILE A 597 8.97 55.94 -14.88
C ILE A 597 8.19 54.61 -14.87
N LYS A 598 7.53 54.26 -15.99
CA LYS A 598 6.82 52.97 -16.10
C LYS A 598 7.75 51.77 -15.94
N ILE A 599 8.96 51.83 -16.48
CA ILE A 599 9.98 50.79 -16.31
C ILE A 599 10.38 50.69 -14.84
N SER A 600 10.56 51.81 -14.14
CA SER A 600 10.86 51.82 -12.70
C SER A 600 9.76 51.13 -11.89
N ASP A 601 8.50 51.45 -12.16
CA ASP A 601 7.35 50.81 -11.50
C ASP A 601 7.31 49.30 -11.79
N MET A 602 7.58 48.90 -13.03
CA MET A 602 7.69 47.48 -13.41
C MET A 602 8.80 46.77 -12.65
N VAL A 603 9.98 47.38 -12.53
CA VAL A 603 11.10 46.80 -11.77
C VAL A 603 10.70 46.59 -10.31
N GLU A 604 10.02 47.55 -9.69
CA GLU A 604 9.52 47.42 -8.31
C GLU A 604 8.50 46.27 -8.17
N HIS A 605 7.59 46.13 -9.14
CA HIS A 605 6.67 44.99 -9.20
C HIS A 605 7.40 43.64 -9.34
N VAL A 606 8.45 43.55 -10.17
CA VAL A 606 9.22 42.31 -10.33
C VAL A 606 10.00 41.98 -9.06
N VAL A 607 10.55 42.97 -8.36
CA VAL A 607 11.19 42.77 -7.04
C VAL A 607 10.18 42.22 -6.03
N GLN A 608 8.96 42.75 -6.01
CA GLN A 608 7.91 42.23 -5.13
C GLN A 608 7.52 40.78 -5.47
N ASN A 609 7.36 40.44 -6.75
CA ASN A 609 7.12 39.07 -7.19
C ASN A 609 8.28 38.14 -6.81
N GLY A 610 9.53 38.63 -6.91
CA GLY A 610 10.72 37.91 -6.46
C GLY A 610 10.64 37.52 -4.98
N ARG A 611 10.19 38.44 -4.11
CA ARG A 611 9.97 38.14 -2.69
C ARG A 611 8.93 37.04 -2.46
N GLU A 612 7.83 37.07 -3.21
CA GLU A 612 6.79 36.05 -3.13
C GLU A 612 7.29 34.67 -3.59
N VAL A 613 8.08 34.62 -4.66
CA VAL A 613 8.73 33.39 -5.14
C VAL A 613 9.68 32.83 -4.08
N ASN A 614 10.45 33.68 -3.40
CA ASN A 614 11.34 33.23 -2.31
C ASN A 614 10.55 32.62 -1.15
N HIS A 615 9.45 33.27 -0.73
CA HIS A 615 8.59 32.73 0.33
C HIS A 615 7.94 31.39 -0.07
N ALA A 616 7.52 31.25 -1.33
CA ALA A 616 7.01 29.98 -1.85
C ALA A 616 8.10 28.89 -1.90
N ALA A 617 9.34 29.24 -2.28
CA ALA A 617 10.48 28.33 -2.27
C ALA A 617 10.82 27.86 -0.85
N GLU A 618 10.80 28.75 0.15
CA GLU A 618 10.97 28.39 1.57
C GLU A 618 9.86 27.44 2.05
N ALA A 619 8.61 27.70 1.69
CA ALA A 619 7.49 26.82 2.03
C ALA A 619 7.64 25.43 1.38
N LEU A 620 8.11 25.37 0.12
CA LEU A 620 8.44 24.12 -0.57
C LEU A 620 9.60 23.38 0.10
N ALA A 621 10.66 24.08 0.52
CA ALA A 621 11.76 23.49 1.27
C ALA A 621 11.25 22.83 2.56
N GLN A 622 10.45 23.55 3.35
CA GLN A 622 9.89 23.01 4.60
C GLN A 622 8.95 21.82 4.36
N ALA A 623 8.14 21.85 3.29
CA ALA A 623 7.30 20.72 2.92
C ALA A 623 8.14 19.51 2.50
N ASN A 624 9.20 19.73 1.73
CA ASN A 624 10.14 18.70 1.33
C ASN A 624 10.86 18.08 2.53
N ASP A 625 11.34 18.89 3.47
CA ASP A 625 11.97 18.41 4.71
C ASP A 625 11.03 17.52 5.53
N LYS A 626 9.74 17.88 5.59
CA LYS A 626 8.72 17.03 6.23
C LYS A 626 8.53 15.70 5.50
N LEU A 627 8.51 15.70 4.17
CA LEU A 627 8.42 14.46 3.38
C LEU A 627 9.66 13.59 3.58
N THR A 628 10.85 14.18 3.53
CA THR A 628 12.12 13.48 3.81
C THR A 628 12.13 12.89 5.22
N ALA A 629 11.64 13.63 6.23
CA ALA A 629 11.49 13.11 7.59
C ALA A 629 10.52 11.93 7.68
N ILE A 630 9.39 11.96 6.96
CA ILE A 630 8.43 10.84 6.88
C ILE A 630 9.11 9.62 6.25
N VAL A 631 9.84 9.80 5.14
CA VAL A 631 10.58 8.72 4.49
C VAL A 631 11.62 8.12 5.45
N HIS A 632 12.34 8.95 6.22
CA HIS A 632 13.34 8.51 7.19
C HIS A 632 12.78 7.71 8.38
N GLN A 633 11.47 7.76 8.65
CA GLN A 633 10.86 6.87 9.65
C GLN A 633 10.92 5.40 9.22
N PHE A 634 11.08 5.13 7.93
CA PHE A 634 11.17 3.79 7.36
C PHE A 634 12.61 3.45 7.00
N ARG A 635 13.04 2.24 7.36
CA ARG A 635 14.33 1.72 6.89
C ARG A 635 14.13 1.09 5.51
N LEU A 636 14.78 1.66 4.51
CA LEU A 636 14.64 1.25 3.11
C LEU A 636 15.81 0.40 2.61
N ASN A 637 16.97 0.43 3.28
CA ASN A 637 18.20 -0.26 2.89
C ASN A 637 18.87 -0.99 4.06
#